data_AF-A0AAX2LKC3-F1
#
_entry.id   AF-A0AAX2LKC3-F1
#
_cell.length_a   1.000
_cell.length_b   1.000
_cell.length_c   1.000
_cell.angle_alpha   90.00
_cell.angle_beta   90.00
_cell.angle_gamma   90.00
#
_symmetry.space_group_name_H-M   'P 1'
#
loop_
_entity.id
_entity.type
_entity.pdbx_description
1 polymer ?
#
loop_
_entity_poly.entity_id
_entity_poly.type
_entity_poly.pdbx_seq_one_letter_code
_entity_poly.pdbx_strand_id
1 'polypeptide(L)'
;MRQLIAAMIEKNQDLPRNSLVAEMSLEKAALPDDYLVKDYRGLRQIRLTTSGLVLEVRLLKGLPARWLKKDTSAKPSKAVDSQALAEHSHVLSINQATLQQFLAETGDQNPLHQTAPYILPGALLMEEVSSWLILDYRRLSLRFYAPAVVNAPIHLVMREKAISLYQAGVLLAKGELHV
;
A
#
# COMPACT_ATOMS: atom_id res chain seq x y z
N MET A 1 -7.36 11.85 -2.44
CA MET A 1 -6.57 10.77 -1.80
C MET A 1 -5.59 11.29 -0.75
N ARG A 2 -4.66 12.20 -1.09
CA ARG A 2 -3.67 12.75 -0.13
C ARG A 2 -4.24 13.26 1.20
N GLN A 3 -5.38 13.95 1.19
CA GLN A 3 -6.06 14.38 2.41
C GLN A 3 -6.46 13.22 3.34
N LEU A 4 -6.96 12.10 2.80
CA LEU A 4 -7.26 10.89 3.59
C LEU A 4 -5.99 10.29 4.19
N ILE A 5 -4.91 10.26 3.41
CA ILE A 5 -3.64 9.70 3.85
C ILE A 5 -3.04 10.56 4.97
N ALA A 6 -3.05 11.89 4.82
CA ALA A 6 -2.59 12.81 5.85
C ALA A 6 -3.40 12.66 7.16
N ALA A 7 -4.73 12.60 7.06
CA ALA A 7 -5.60 12.35 8.21
C ALA A 7 -5.31 10.97 8.86
N MET A 8 -5.08 9.93 8.06
CA MET A 8 -4.68 8.61 8.56
C MET A 8 -3.36 8.65 9.33
N ILE A 9 -2.36 9.37 8.82
CA ILE A 9 -1.06 9.52 9.48
C ILE A 9 -1.22 10.26 10.81
N GLU A 10 -2.00 11.35 10.82
CA GLU A 10 -2.30 12.11 12.04
C GLU A 10 -2.92 11.22 13.13
N LYS A 11 -3.88 10.36 12.78
CA LYS A 11 -4.51 9.41 13.72
C LYS A 11 -3.65 8.21 14.12
N ASN A 12 -2.44 8.10 13.58
CA ASN A 12 -1.49 7.01 13.87
C ASN A 12 -0.20 7.50 14.56
N GLN A 13 -0.10 8.78 14.93
CA GLN A 13 1.12 9.31 15.55
C GLN A 13 1.47 8.65 16.90
N ASP A 14 0.47 8.09 17.60
CA ASP A 14 0.65 7.35 18.85
C ASP A 14 1.09 5.89 18.66
N LEU A 15 1.07 5.36 17.43
CA LEU A 15 1.51 4.00 17.17
C LEU A 15 3.03 3.85 17.32
N PRO A 16 3.51 2.66 17.72
CA PRO A 16 4.94 2.34 17.65
C PRO A 16 5.50 2.60 16.24
N ARG A 17 6.70 3.16 16.14
CA ARG A 17 7.34 3.52 14.86
C ARG A 17 7.55 2.33 13.91
N ASN A 18 7.59 1.12 14.45
CA ASN A 18 7.68 -0.14 13.70
C ASN A 18 6.32 -0.78 13.41
N SER A 19 5.23 -0.02 13.49
CA SER A 19 3.91 -0.48 13.05
C SER A 19 3.86 -0.52 11.52
N LEU A 20 3.19 -1.54 10.99
CA LEU A 20 3.18 -1.82 9.55
C LEU A 20 1.76 -1.82 9.02
N VAL A 21 1.55 -1.22 7.85
CA VAL A 21 0.30 -1.37 7.10
C VAL A 21 0.22 -2.79 6.58
N ALA A 22 -0.81 -3.53 6.97
CA ALA A 22 -1.06 -4.90 6.51
C ALA A 22 -2.08 -4.94 5.38
N GLU A 23 -3.10 -4.09 5.44
CA GLU A 23 -4.19 -4.05 4.47
C GLU A 23 -4.69 -2.62 4.32
N MET A 24 -5.04 -2.24 3.10
CA MET A 24 -5.68 -0.98 2.75
C MET A 24 -6.79 -1.22 1.75
N SER A 25 -7.90 -0.52 1.90
CA SER A 25 -8.93 -0.43 0.85
C SER A 25 -9.35 1.01 0.62
N LEU A 26 -9.55 1.37 -0.64
CA LEU A 26 -10.03 2.65 -1.10
C LEU A 26 -11.35 2.41 -1.84
N GLU A 27 -12.44 2.95 -1.31
CA GLU A 27 -13.77 2.89 -1.92
C GLU A 27 -14.23 4.28 -2.36
N LYS A 28 -14.83 4.36 -3.55
CA LYS A 28 -15.55 5.55 -4.01
C LYS A 28 -16.98 5.46 -3.45
N ALA A 29 -17.30 6.27 -2.46
CA ALA A 29 -18.62 6.29 -1.82
C ALA A 29 -18.99 7.70 -1.37
N ALA A 30 -20.18 8.17 -1.75
CA ALA A 30 -20.75 9.45 -1.33
C ALA A 30 -21.34 9.36 0.09
N LEU A 31 -20.48 9.11 1.07
CA LEU A 31 -20.82 9.13 2.49
C LEU A 31 -20.39 10.48 3.12
N PRO A 32 -21.07 10.95 4.19
CA PRO A 32 -20.60 12.10 4.95
C PRO A 32 -19.18 11.89 5.47
N ASP A 33 -18.43 12.98 5.57
CA ASP A 33 -17.11 12.98 6.20
C ASP A 33 -17.22 12.42 7.63
N ASP A 34 -16.43 11.39 7.92
CA ASP A 34 -16.47 10.65 9.17
C ASP A 34 -15.12 9.96 9.42
N TYR A 35 -14.85 9.62 10.67
CA TYR A 35 -13.70 8.82 11.03
C TYR A 35 -14.02 7.82 12.13
N LEU A 36 -13.44 6.63 12.01
CA LEU A 36 -13.57 5.58 12.99
C LEU A 36 -12.21 4.93 13.22
N VAL A 37 -11.76 4.94 14.47
CA VAL A 37 -10.56 4.21 14.90
C VAL A 37 -11.00 3.09 15.84
N LYS A 38 -10.64 1.86 15.47
CA LYS A 38 -10.83 0.69 16.32
C LYS A 38 -9.47 0.12 16.70
N ASP A 39 -9.32 -0.09 17.99
CA ASP A 39 -8.08 -0.58 18.56
C ASP A 39 -8.28 -1.96 19.16
N TYR A 40 -7.42 -2.89 18.76
CA TYR A 40 -7.43 -4.28 19.21
C TYR A 40 -6.02 -4.69 19.63
N ARG A 41 -5.91 -5.84 20.32
CA ARG A 41 -4.60 -6.37 20.72
C ARG A 41 -3.72 -6.63 19.50
N GLY A 42 -2.70 -5.80 19.31
CA GLY A 42 -1.72 -5.93 18.22
C GLY A 42 -2.17 -5.40 16.86
N LEU A 43 -3.36 -4.82 16.75
CA LEU A 43 -3.93 -4.33 15.48
C LEU A 43 -4.65 -3.00 15.71
N ARG A 44 -4.50 -2.06 14.78
CA ARG A 44 -5.38 -0.89 14.66
C ARG A 44 -6.09 -0.92 13.31
N GLN A 45 -7.38 -0.64 13.32
CA GLN A 45 -8.17 -0.41 12.12
C GLN A 45 -8.64 1.03 12.11
N ILE A 46 -8.45 1.71 10.98
CA ILE A 46 -8.90 3.08 10.75
C ILE A 46 -9.80 3.08 9.54
N ARG A 47 -10.92 3.77 9.61
CA ARG A 47 -11.76 4.12 8.48
C ARG A 47 -11.91 5.63 8.44
N LEU A 48 -11.63 6.24 7.30
CA LEU A 48 -11.74 7.67 7.05
C LEU A 48 -12.58 7.89 5.82
N THR A 49 -13.53 8.80 5.91
CA THR A 49 -14.34 9.24 4.78
C THR A 49 -14.07 10.71 4.55
N THR A 50 -13.71 11.09 3.32
CA THR A 50 -13.71 12.49 2.90
C THR A 50 -13.81 12.59 1.39
N SER A 51 -14.47 13.64 0.90
CA SER A 51 -14.50 13.97 -0.53
C SER A 51 -14.96 12.81 -1.42
N GLY A 52 -15.97 12.05 -0.97
CA GLY A 52 -16.53 10.92 -1.71
C GLY A 52 -15.63 9.68 -1.77
N LEU A 53 -14.59 9.61 -0.93
CA LEU A 53 -13.68 8.48 -0.81
C LEU A 53 -13.70 7.95 0.63
N VAL A 54 -13.65 6.62 0.76
CA VAL A 54 -13.50 5.91 2.03
C VAL A 54 -12.19 5.16 2.00
N LEU A 55 -11.27 5.51 2.89
CA LEU A 55 -10.02 4.80 3.13
C LEU A 55 -10.17 3.94 4.39
N GLU A 56 -10.05 2.63 4.25
CA GLU A 56 -9.93 1.70 5.39
C GLU A 56 -8.51 1.14 5.43
N VAL A 57 -7.89 1.13 6.62
CA VAL A 57 -6.52 0.69 6.82
C VAL A 57 -6.44 -0.17 8.05
N ARG A 58 -5.73 -1.30 7.93
CA ARG A 58 -5.38 -2.18 9.05
C ARG A 58 -3.88 -2.16 9.25
N LEU A 59 -3.46 -1.73 10.45
CA LEU A 59 -2.07 -1.62 10.86
C LEU A 59 -1.76 -2.65 11.94
N LEU A 60 -0.69 -3.41 11.76
CA LEU A 60 -0.13 -4.28 12.78
C LEU A 60 0.75 -3.45 13.71
N LYS A 61 0.42 -3.45 15.00
CA LYS A 61 1.13 -2.66 16.01
C LYS A 61 2.41 -3.36 16.40
N GLY A 62 3.54 -2.66 16.25
CA GLY A 62 4.82 -3.06 16.81
C GLY A 62 5.18 -4.52 16.53
N LEU A 63 5.45 -4.86 15.27
CA LEU A 63 6.01 -6.17 14.94
C LEU A 63 7.54 -6.14 15.07
N PRO A 64 8.17 -7.21 15.60
CA PRO A 64 9.61 -7.35 15.50
C PRO A 64 10.00 -7.42 14.02
N ALA A 65 11.13 -6.82 13.65
CA ALA A 65 11.73 -6.84 12.30
C ALA A 65 11.86 -8.25 11.66
N ARG A 66 11.58 -9.31 12.44
CA ARG A 66 11.50 -10.72 12.02
C ARG A 66 10.42 -11.04 10.98
N TRP A 67 9.46 -10.15 10.71
CA TRP A 67 8.53 -10.28 9.57
C TRP A 67 9.15 -9.86 8.22
N LEU A 68 10.34 -9.24 8.23
CA LEU A 68 11.21 -9.13 7.04
C LEU A 68 11.94 -10.45 6.74
N LYS A 69 11.51 -11.58 7.30
CA LYS A 69 11.98 -12.88 6.81
C LYS A 69 11.48 -12.98 5.38
N LYS A 70 12.42 -12.88 4.42
CA LYS A 70 12.24 -13.36 3.04
C LYS A 70 11.44 -14.64 3.14
N ASP A 71 10.23 -14.63 2.61
CA ASP A 71 9.54 -15.89 2.40
C ASP A 71 10.35 -16.65 1.35
N THR A 72 11.25 -17.52 1.81
CA THR A 72 12.03 -18.42 0.97
C THR A 72 11.20 -19.64 0.55
N SER A 73 9.97 -19.78 1.09
CA SER A 73 9.02 -20.82 0.67
C SER A 73 8.28 -20.43 -0.62
N ALA A 74 8.24 -19.13 -0.94
CA ALA A 74 8.08 -18.72 -2.32
C ALA A 74 9.31 -19.19 -3.08
N LYS A 75 9.23 -20.42 -3.64
CA LYS A 75 10.00 -20.73 -4.85
C LYS A 75 9.91 -19.48 -5.71
N PRO A 76 11.02 -18.93 -6.23
CA PRO A 76 10.91 -17.94 -7.29
C PRO A 76 9.97 -18.61 -8.29
N SER A 77 8.74 -18.11 -8.37
CA SER A 77 7.81 -18.54 -9.39
C SER A 77 8.58 -18.21 -10.64
N LYS A 78 9.16 -19.27 -11.26
CA LYS A 78 10.07 -19.23 -12.39
C LYS A 78 9.80 -17.94 -13.12
N ALA A 79 10.73 -16.99 -13.03
CA ALA A 79 10.61 -15.61 -13.51
C ALA A 79 9.35 -15.51 -14.36
N VAL A 80 8.21 -15.17 -13.73
CA VAL A 80 6.87 -15.38 -14.32
C VAL A 80 7.03 -15.01 -15.77
N ASP A 81 6.98 -16.04 -16.65
CA ASP A 81 7.30 -15.85 -18.06
C ASP A 81 6.58 -14.57 -18.44
N SER A 82 7.35 -13.52 -18.72
CA SER A 82 6.86 -12.15 -18.83
C SER A 82 5.95 -11.97 -20.06
N GLN A 83 5.58 -13.09 -20.67
CA GLN A 83 4.74 -13.27 -21.84
C GLN A 83 3.50 -14.16 -21.55
N ALA A 84 3.40 -14.82 -20.39
CA ALA A 84 2.24 -15.62 -20.03
C ALA A 84 1.12 -14.74 -19.44
N LEU A 85 0.49 -13.98 -20.33
CA LEU A 85 -0.88 -13.41 -20.24
C LEU A 85 -1.24 -12.82 -18.87
N ALA A 86 -0.72 -11.64 -18.57
CA ALA A 86 -1.49 -10.66 -17.82
C ALA A 86 -2.34 -9.90 -18.84
N GLU A 87 -3.64 -9.70 -18.58
CA GLU A 87 -4.47 -8.86 -19.45
C GLU A 87 -3.93 -7.44 -19.50
N HIS A 88 -3.41 -6.97 -18.36
CA HIS A 88 -2.77 -5.67 -18.23
C HIS A 88 -1.57 -5.75 -17.27
N SER A 89 -0.42 -5.21 -17.70
CA SER A 89 0.79 -5.09 -16.88
C SER A 89 1.38 -3.70 -16.96
N HIS A 90 1.95 -3.22 -15.87
CA HIS A 90 2.59 -1.90 -15.79
C HIS A 90 3.81 -1.93 -14.86
N VAL A 91 4.74 -1.00 -15.06
CA VAL A 91 5.93 -0.86 -14.21
C VAL A 91 5.86 0.48 -13.50
N LEU A 92 5.64 0.44 -12.19
CA LEU A 92 5.72 1.61 -11.33
C LEU A 92 7.20 1.91 -11.06
N SER A 93 7.59 3.16 -11.27
CA SER A 93 8.96 3.65 -11.04
C SER A 93 8.93 4.83 -10.08
N ILE A 94 8.99 4.52 -8.78
CA ILE A 94 8.92 5.52 -7.72
C ILE A 94 10.35 5.92 -7.36
N ASN A 95 10.69 7.18 -7.65
CA ASN A 95 12.00 7.72 -7.33
C ASN A 95 12.03 8.44 -5.97
N GLN A 96 13.22 8.84 -5.54
CA GLN A 96 13.40 9.55 -4.26
C GLN A 96 12.61 10.86 -4.21
N ALA A 97 12.52 11.62 -5.30
CA ALA A 97 11.80 12.89 -5.33
C ALA A 97 10.29 12.69 -5.11
N THR A 98 9.70 11.70 -5.78
CA THR A 98 8.28 11.31 -5.58
C THR A 98 8.03 10.89 -4.13
N LEU A 99 8.94 10.10 -3.54
CA LEU A 99 8.84 9.74 -2.13
C LEU A 99 8.91 10.97 -1.22
N GLN A 100 9.89 11.85 -1.40
CA GLN A 100 10.03 13.05 -0.56
C GLN A 100 8.83 13.99 -0.68
N GLN A 101 8.31 14.18 -1.89
CA GLN A 101 7.09 14.95 -2.09
C GLN A 101 5.90 14.32 -1.35
N PHE A 102 5.76 12.99 -1.41
CA PHE A 102 4.73 12.28 -0.66
C PHE A 102 4.85 12.48 0.85
N LEU A 103 6.05 12.33 1.41
CA LEU A 103 6.26 12.50 2.85
C LEU A 103 5.97 13.95 3.28
N ALA A 104 6.34 14.94 2.47
CA ALA A 104 6.07 16.35 2.74
C ALA A 104 4.58 16.70 2.72
N GLU A 105 3.84 16.21 1.72
CA GLU A 105 2.41 16.49 1.56
C GLU A 105 1.53 15.76 2.60
N THR A 106 1.98 14.59 3.06
CA THR A 106 1.20 13.76 3.99
C THR A 106 1.62 13.93 5.45
N GLY A 107 2.79 14.54 5.70
CA GLY A 107 3.36 14.67 7.03
C GLY A 107 3.84 13.36 7.63
N ASP A 108 4.08 12.31 6.82
CA ASP A 108 4.56 11.02 7.31
C ASP A 108 6.01 11.13 7.82
N GLN A 109 6.15 11.09 9.15
CA GLN A 109 7.43 11.17 9.82
C GLN A 109 8.01 9.79 10.21
N ASN A 110 7.52 8.68 9.64
CA ASN A 110 8.06 7.37 9.96
C ASN A 110 9.52 7.23 9.46
N PRO A 111 10.50 6.92 10.34
CA PRO A 111 11.91 6.82 9.96
C PRO A 111 12.21 5.73 8.92
N LEU A 112 11.34 4.72 8.76
CA LEU A 112 11.47 3.67 7.74
C LEU A 112 11.42 4.22 6.31
N HIS A 113 10.76 5.37 6.11
CA HIS A 113 10.61 6.03 4.82
C HIS A 113 11.69 7.10 4.57
N GLN A 114 12.36 7.56 5.63
CA GLN A 114 13.31 8.67 5.59
C GLN A 114 14.77 8.25 5.55
N THR A 115 15.09 7.02 5.97
CA THR A 115 16.46 6.52 6.00
C THR A 115 16.62 5.33 5.06
N ALA A 116 17.81 5.18 4.48
CA ALA A 116 18.14 4.05 3.62
C ALA A 116 17.81 2.73 4.35
N PRO A 117 17.09 1.79 3.72
CA PRO A 117 16.90 1.64 2.28
C PRO A 117 15.70 2.41 1.67
N TYR A 118 15.09 3.37 2.39
CA TYR A 118 13.94 4.17 1.93
C TYR A 118 12.77 3.27 1.53
N ILE A 119 12.18 2.60 2.52
CA ILE A 119 11.01 1.76 2.30
C ILE A 119 9.86 2.66 1.86
N LEU A 120 9.11 2.25 0.84
CA LEU A 120 7.96 3.00 0.36
C LEU A 120 6.77 2.84 1.32
N PRO A 121 6.02 3.92 1.64
CA PRO A 121 4.75 3.83 2.35
C PRO A 121 3.75 2.96 1.58
N GLY A 122 3.02 2.08 2.28
CA GLY A 122 1.95 1.29 1.64
C GLY A 122 0.86 2.19 1.04
N ALA A 123 0.61 3.34 1.64
CA ALA A 123 -0.31 4.36 1.14
C ALA A 123 0.14 5.01 -0.17
N LEU A 124 1.45 5.16 -0.39
CA LEU A 124 1.98 5.62 -1.68
C LEU A 124 1.75 4.56 -2.75
N LEU A 125 2.02 3.28 -2.46
CA LEU A 125 1.73 2.19 -3.40
C LEU A 125 0.23 2.11 -3.75
N MET A 126 -0.65 2.31 -2.77
CA MET A 126 -2.10 2.36 -3.00
C MET A 126 -2.48 3.48 -3.97
N GLU A 127 -1.87 4.67 -3.82
CA GLU A 127 -2.15 5.82 -4.68
C GLU A 127 -1.66 5.59 -6.11
N GLU A 128 -0.46 5.05 -6.27
CA GLU A 128 0.11 4.72 -7.57
C GLU A 128 -0.72 3.65 -8.31
N VAL A 129 -1.15 2.60 -7.59
CA VAL A 129 -2.05 1.58 -8.15
C VAL A 129 -3.40 2.20 -8.53
N SER A 130 -4.01 2.99 -7.64
CA SER A 130 -5.27 3.66 -7.93
C SER A 130 -5.17 4.58 -9.14
N SER A 131 -4.06 5.28 -9.32
CA SER A 131 -3.85 6.22 -10.43
C SER A 131 -3.66 5.51 -11.76
N TRP A 132 -3.03 4.33 -11.73
CA TRP A 132 -2.86 3.48 -12.91
C TRP A 132 -4.16 2.81 -13.37
N LEU A 133 -5.06 2.49 -12.44
CA LEU A 133 -6.37 1.91 -12.74
C LEU A 133 -7.26 2.95 -13.43
N ILE A 134 -7.11 3.08 -14.75
CA ILE A 134 -7.95 3.91 -15.64
C ILE A 134 -9.44 3.46 -15.57
N LEU A 135 -9.70 2.27 -15.03
CA LEU A 135 -11.02 1.69 -14.86
C LEU A 135 -11.80 2.32 -13.70
N ASP A 136 -13.11 2.48 -13.89
CA ASP A 136 -13.99 2.91 -12.81
C ASP A 136 -14.23 1.73 -11.86
N TYR A 137 -13.53 1.74 -10.72
CA TYR A 137 -13.72 0.76 -9.65
C TYR A 137 -14.53 1.39 -8.52
N ARG A 138 -15.41 0.60 -7.91
CA ARG A 138 -16.08 0.95 -6.65
C ARG A 138 -15.12 0.85 -5.48
N ARG A 139 -14.36 -0.25 -5.36
CA ARG A 139 -13.38 -0.45 -4.29
C ARG A 139 -12.11 -1.15 -4.78
N LEU A 140 -10.96 -0.61 -4.42
CA LEU A 140 -9.64 -1.24 -4.54
C LEU A 140 -9.22 -1.72 -3.14
N SER A 141 -8.76 -2.96 -3.01
CA SER A 141 -8.15 -3.46 -1.77
C SER A 141 -6.77 -4.03 -2.04
N LEU A 142 -5.78 -3.70 -1.20
CA LEU A 142 -4.42 -4.23 -1.23
C LEU A 142 -4.03 -4.79 0.14
N ARG A 143 -3.46 -6.00 0.14
CA ARG A 143 -2.81 -6.63 1.30
C ARG A 143 -1.30 -6.71 1.05
N PHE A 144 -0.52 -6.21 1.99
CA PHE A 144 0.94 -6.09 1.90
C PHE A 144 1.63 -7.26 2.62
N TYR A 145 2.66 -7.81 1.98
CA TYR A 145 3.41 -8.98 2.44
C TYR A 145 4.91 -8.69 2.60
N ALA A 146 5.46 -7.75 1.83
CA ALA A 146 6.88 -7.38 1.86
C ALA A 146 7.05 -5.87 1.60
N PRO A 147 8.12 -5.25 2.12
CA PRO A 147 8.41 -3.84 1.84
C PRO A 147 8.84 -3.66 0.38
N ALA A 148 8.46 -2.54 -0.20
CA ALA A 148 9.04 -2.06 -1.45
C ALA A 148 10.12 -1.01 -1.13
N VAL A 149 11.20 -0.98 -1.90
CA VAL A 149 12.25 0.05 -1.79
C VAL A 149 12.19 1.02 -2.97
N VAL A 150 12.60 2.26 -2.73
CA VAL A 150 12.67 3.31 -3.75
C VAL A 150 13.67 2.96 -4.87
N ASN A 151 13.51 3.58 -6.05
CA ASN A 151 14.40 3.46 -7.21
C ASN A 151 14.57 2.03 -7.79
N ALA A 152 13.77 1.07 -7.35
CA ALA A 152 13.70 -0.26 -7.93
C ALA A 152 12.33 -0.47 -8.59
N PRO A 153 12.27 -1.00 -9.83
CA PRO A 153 11.03 -1.15 -10.57
C PRO A 153 10.07 -2.10 -9.86
N ILE A 154 8.80 -1.69 -9.79
CA ILE A 154 7.70 -2.50 -9.24
C ILE A 154 6.80 -2.92 -10.39
N HIS A 155 6.70 -4.22 -10.62
CA HIS A 155 5.82 -4.79 -11.62
C HIS A 155 4.42 -4.95 -11.04
N LEU A 156 3.48 -4.21 -11.60
CA LEU A 156 2.05 -4.34 -11.35
C LEU A 156 1.47 -5.26 -12.42
N VAL A 157 0.81 -6.33 -11.96
CA VAL A 157 0.13 -7.30 -12.82
C VAL A 157 -1.35 -7.34 -12.45
N MET A 158 -2.22 -7.19 -13.45
CA MET A 158 -3.67 -7.36 -13.29
C MET A 158 -4.16 -8.51 -14.18
N ARG A 159 -4.98 -9.38 -13.59
CA ARG A 159 -5.72 -10.44 -14.28
C ARG A 159 -7.15 -10.40 -13.80
N GLU A 160 -8.09 -10.14 -14.70
CA GLU A 160 -9.48 -9.84 -14.36
C GLU A 160 -9.54 -8.73 -13.30
N LYS A 161 -10.01 -9.06 -12.09
CA LYS A 161 -10.13 -8.15 -10.95
C LYS A 161 -8.97 -8.26 -9.96
N ALA A 162 -8.06 -9.22 -10.13
CA ALA A 162 -6.97 -9.47 -9.19
C ALA A 162 -5.72 -8.65 -9.56
N ILE A 163 -5.11 -8.03 -8.54
CA ILE A 163 -3.89 -7.23 -8.66
C ILE A 163 -2.76 -7.91 -7.90
N SER A 164 -1.55 -7.88 -8.44
CA SER A 164 -0.33 -8.31 -7.74
C SER A 164 0.81 -7.36 -8.03
N LEU A 165 1.56 -7.00 -6.98
CA LEU A 165 2.75 -6.15 -7.06
C LEU A 165 4.00 -6.99 -6.77
N TYR A 166 5.01 -6.86 -7.62
CA TYR A 166 6.29 -7.55 -7.46
C TYR A 166 7.47 -6.59 -7.57
N GLN A 167 8.51 -6.80 -6.78
CA GLN A 167 9.81 -6.11 -6.95
C GLN A 167 10.93 -7.13 -6.81
N ALA A 168 11.82 -7.18 -7.80
CA ALA A 168 12.90 -8.16 -7.88
C ALA A 168 12.44 -9.62 -7.64
N GLY A 169 11.26 -9.99 -8.18
CA GLY A 169 10.66 -11.32 -8.03
C GLY A 169 9.99 -11.61 -6.68
N VAL A 170 10.00 -10.66 -5.74
CA VAL A 170 9.33 -10.77 -4.44
C VAL A 170 7.91 -10.21 -4.54
N LEU A 171 6.92 -10.97 -4.06
CA LEU A 171 5.54 -10.49 -3.93
C LEU A 171 5.44 -9.43 -2.83
N LEU A 172 5.13 -8.20 -3.22
CA LEU A 172 4.96 -7.07 -2.30
C LEU A 172 3.54 -6.99 -1.76
N ALA A 173 2.55 -7.08 -2.65
CA ALA A 173 1.15 -6.96 -2.30
C ALA A 173 0.25 -7.76 -3.26
N LYS A 174 -0.92 -8.18 -2.76
CA LYS A 174 -2.02 -8.70 -3.57
C LYS A 174 -3.27 -7.88 -3.32
N GLY A 175 -4.10 -7.76 -4.33
CA GLY A 175 -5.32 -7.00 -4.22
C GLY A 175 -6.42 -7.47 -5.13
N GLU A 176 -7.56 -6.82 -4.98
CA GLU A 176 -8.75 -7.05 -5.77
C GLU A 176 -9.49 -5.75 -6.04
N LEU A 177 -10.15 -5.72 -7.20
CA LEU A 177 -11.06 -4.68 -7.63
C LEU A 177 -12.49 -5.15 -7.49
N HIS A 178 -13.29 -4.32 -6.85
CA HIS A 178 -14.74 -4.41 -6.88
C HIS A 178 -15.22 -3.31 -7.83
N VAL A 179 -15.86 -3.71 -8.91
CA VAL A 179 -16.49 -2.83 -9.91
C VAL A 179 -17.94 -2.62 -9.50
#